data_AF-A0A2E1NU35-F1
#
_entry.id   AF-A0A2E1NU35-F1
#
_cell.length_a   1.000
_cell.length_b   1.000
_cell.length_c   1.000
_cell.angle_alpha   90.00
_cell.angle_beta   90.00
_cell.angle_gamma   90.00
#
_symmetry.space_group_name_H-M   'P 1'
#
loop_
_entity.id
_entity.type
_entity.pdbx_description
1 polymer ?
#
loop_
_entity_poly.entity_id
_entity_poly.type
_entity_poly.pdbx_seq_one_letter_code
_entity_poly.pdbx_strand_id
1 'polypeptide(L)'
;MDILQQQDCDLTLAEGLEVYYDSFPASRSPLKDNTSSGNLLRNHDCTHVIFGLDTSIEQEVLLDIWVLFGCHFRFVSLIAYAKLPQLKGLYRELFDDYGIRGILKIYRKNFYRIRAVFKKARNMQKKWALECPEHYLNRSIQDLRQEYGINILHNDEH
;
A
#
# COMPACT_ATOMS: atom_id res chain seq x y z
N MET A 1 6.69 11.20 -4.45
CA MET A 1 6.00 9.95 -4.79
C MET A 1 6.20 9.56 -6.26
N ASP A 2 6.25 10.53 -7.17
CA ASP A 2 6.26 10.35 -8.63
C ASP A 2 7.22 9.25 -9.16
N ILE A 3 8.42 9.12 -8.58
CA ILE A 3 9.37 8.07 -8.98
C ILE A 3 8.88 6.64 -8.67
N LEU A 4 8.13 6.46 -7.58
CA LEU A 4 7.57 5.15 -7.22
C LEU A 4 6.36 4.77 -8.08
N GLN A 5 5.73 5.76 -8.72
CA GLN A 5 4.63 5.58 -9.68
C GLN A 5 5.11 5.31 -11.11
N GLN A 6 6.43 5.24 -11.33
CA GLN A 6 7.00 4.74 -12.57
C GLN A 6 7.06 3.21 -12.52
N GLN A 7 6.52 2.53 -13.53
CA GLN A 7 6.44 1.07 -13.58
C GLN A 7 7.83 0.41 -13.47
N ASP A 8 8.81 1.03 -14.12
CA ASP A 8 10.22 0.69 -14.28
C ASP A 8 11.13 1.44 -13.29
N CYS A 9 10.68 1.56 -12.04
CA CYS A 9 11.47 2.17 -10.98
C CYS A 9 12.67 1.29 -10.57
N ASP A 10 13.88 1.78 -10.81
CA ASP A 10 15.14 1.09 -10.53
C ASP A 10 15.59 1.17 -9.06
N LEU A 11 14.92 1.98 -8.22
CA LEU A 11 15.22 2.05 -6.79
C LEU A 11 15.04 0.68 -6.14
N THR A 12 15.86 0.41 -5.12
CA THR A 12 15.62 -0.70 -4.22
C THR A 12 14.34 -0.49 -3.42
N LEU A 13 13.75 -1.57 -2.92
CA LEU A 13 12.57 -1.47 -2.06
C LEU A 13 12.86 -0.67 -0.77
N ALA A 14 14.09 -0.75 -0.24
CA ALA A 14 14.54 0.08 0.88
C ALA A 14 14.56 1.58 0.54
N GLU A 15 15.20 1.97 -0.57
CA GLU A 15 15.20 3.38 -1.04
C GLU A 15 13.77 3.85 -1.35
N GLY A 16 12.93 2.96 -1.88
CA GLY A 16 11.52 3.26 -2.11
C GLY A 16 10.75 3.55 -0.83
N LEU A 17 11.05 2.86 0.27
CA LEU A 17 10.47 3.17 1.57
C LEU A 17 10.91 4.55 2.07
N GLU A 18 12.17 4.92 1.87
CA GLU A 18 12.66 6.27 2.21
C GLU A 18 11.88 7.34 1.43
N VAL A 19 11.74 7.17 0.11
CA VAL A 19 10.93 8.08 -0.73
C VAL A 19 9.47 8.13 -0.28
N TYR A 20 8.89 6.99 0.11
CA TYR A 20 7.53 6.93 0.63
C TYR A 20 7.41 7.69 1.96
N TYR A 21 8.35 7.53 2.87
CA TYR A 21 8.37 8.23 4.17
C TYR A 21 8.57 9.73 4.03
N ASP A 22 9.40 10.16 3.09
CA ASP A 22 9.61 11.58 2.78
C ASP A 22 8.41 12.22 2.06
N SER A 23 7.49 11.41 1.52
CA SER A 23 6.27 11.92 0.86
C SER A 23 5.15 12.32 1.83
N PHE A 24 5.29 12.00 3.12
CA PHE A 24 4.29 12.37 4.11
C PHE A 24 4.21 13.91 4.25
N PRO A 25 2.99 14.49 4.34
CA PRO A 25 2.85 15.93 4.58
C PRO A 25 3.40 16.29 5.96
N ALA A 26 3.92 17.50 6.15
CA ALA A 26 4.48 17.94 7.44
C ALA A 26 3.52 17.81 8.64
N SER A 27 2.21 17.73 8.38
CA SER A 27 1.17 17.51 9.38
C SER A 27 1.00 16.04 9.83
N ARG A 28 1.65 15.08 9.16
CA ARG A 28 1.56 13.65 9.45
C ARG A 28 2.94 13.02 9.40
N SER A 29 3.28 12.23 10.43
CA SER A 29 4.52 11.45 10.42
C SER A 29 4.25 10.01 10.00
N PRO A 30 5.19 9.35 9.29
CA PRO A 30 5.15 7.92 9.08
C PRO A 30 5.06 7.18 10.42
N LEU A 31 4.21 6.15 10.46
CA LEU A 31 4.15 5.27 11.61
C LEU A 31 5.39 4.39 11.63
N LYS A 32 6.05 4.29 12.78
CA LYS A 32 7.26 3.47 12.96
C LYS A 32 6.94 2.22 13.74
N ASP A 33 7.55 1.12 13.31
CA ASP A 33 7.48 -0.13 14.03
C ASP A 33 8.07 -0.01 15.45
N ASN A 34 7.49 -0.78 16.37
CA ASN A 34 7.98 -0.94 17.74
C ASN A 34 7.96 -2.43 18.13
N THR A 35 8.39 -2.75 19.35
CA THR A 35 8.45 -4.14 19.83
C THR A 35 7.12 -4.89 19.72
N SER A 36 5.99 -4.19 19.79
CA SER A 36 4.65 -4.78 19.68
C SER A 36 4.17 -4.96 18.24
N SER A 37 4.58 -4.11 17.30
CA SER A 37 4.19 -4.21 15.88
C SER A 37 5.17 -5.05 15.07
N GLY A 38 6.40 -5.25 15.55
CA GLY A 38 7.42 -6.05 14.88
C GLY A 38 7.84 -5.43 13.55
N ASN A 39 7.41 -6.03 12.45
CA ASN A 39 7.65 -5.55 11.07
C ASN A 39 6.35 -5.19 10.36
N LEU A 40 5.21 -5.15 11.06
CA LEU A 40 3.91 -4.99 10.42
C LEU A 40 3.82 -3.66 9.66
N LEU A 41 4.27 -2.55 10.23
CA LEU A 41 4.17 -1.25 9.54
C LEU A 41 5.10 -1.21 8.32
N ARG A 42 6.35 -1.66 8.44
CA ARG A 42 7.27 -1.79 7.29
C ARG A 42 6.66 -2.66 6.18
N ASN A 43 6.05 -3.78 6.55
CA ASN A 43 5.43 -4.71 5.60
C ASN A 43 4.23 -4.09 4.86
N HIS A 44 3.41 -3.32 5.58
CA HIS A 44 2.34 -2.51 5.00
C HIS A 44 2.91 -1.46 4.03
N ASP A 45 3.92 -0.72 4.45
CA ASP A 45 4.53 0.35 3.64
C ASP A 45 5.24 -0.22 2.40
N CYS A 46 5.86 -1.40 2.50
CA CYS A 46 6.38 -2.11 1.32
C CYS A 46 5.29 -2.39 0.29
N THR A 47 4.04 -2.59 0.75
CA THR A 47 2.90 -2.85 -0.12
C THR A 47 2.46 -1.57 -0.84
N HIS A 48 2.52 -0.41 -0.17
CA HIS A 48 2.38 0.89 -0.84
C HIS A 48 3.44 1.09 -1.91
N VAL A 49 4.72 0.90 -1.57
CA VAL A 49 5.85 1.09 -2.49
C VAL A 49 5.76 0.18 -3.72
N ILE A 50 5.53 -1.13 -3.53
CA ILE A 50 5.50 -2.08 -4.66
C ILE A 50 4.34 -1.80 -5.62
N PHE A 51 3.20 -1.30 -5.13
CA PHE A 51 2.05 -0.93 -5.95
C PHE A 51 2.03 0.53 -6.40
N GLY A 52 3.01 1.34 -5.99
CA GLY A 52 3.13 2.74 -6.36
C GLY A 52 2.09 3.64 -5.72
N LEU A 53 1.64 3.32 -4.50
CA LEU A 53 0.55 4.02 -3.83
C LEU A 53 1.04 5.05 -2.81
N ASP A 54 0.41 6.22 -2.80
CA ASP A 54 0.69 7.30 -1.86
C ASP A 54 -0.11 7.17 -0.56
N THR A 55 0.04 8.16 0.32
CA THR A 55 -0.59 8.19 1.65
C THR A 55 -2.00 8.82 1.66
N SER A 56 -2.56 9.12 0.48
CA SER A 56 -3.89 9.69 0.35
C SER A 56 -4.97 8.65 0.66
N ILE A 57 -6.11 9.12 1.15
CA ILE A 57 -7.23 8.26 1.53
C ILE A 57 -7.76 7.49 0.32
N GLU A 58 -7.80 8.15 -0.84
CA GLU A 58 -8.17 7.50 -2.09
C GLU A 58 -7.25 6.33 -2.44
N GLN A 59 -5.93 6.43 -2.19
CA GLN A 59 -4.98 5.37 -2.50
C GLN A 59 -4.91 4.29 -1.41
N GLU A 60 -5.20 4.60 -0.15
CA GLU A 60 -5.46 3.58 0.88
C GLU A 60 -6.63 2.67 0.50
N VAL A 61 -7.70 3.23 -0.07
CA VAL A 61 -8.82 2.44 -0.60
C VAL A 61 -8.38 1.51 -1.73
N LEU A 62 -7.40 1.91 -2.54
CA LEU A 62 -6.84 1.05 -3.58
C LEU A 62 -5.91 -0.01 -3.00
N LEU A 63 -5.14 0.33 -1.97
CA LEU A 63 -4.30 -0.60 -1.23
C LEU A 63 -5.15 -1.74 -0.64
N ASP A 64 -6.31 -1.45 -0.07
CA ASP A 64 -7.25 -2.48 0.42
C ASP A 64 -7.57 -3.52 -0.65
N ILE A 65 -7.82 -3.07 -1.89
CA ILE A 65 -8.13 -3.95 -3.02
C ILE A 65 -6.90 -4.76 -3.43
N TRP A 66 -5.71 -4.16 -3.46
CA TRP A 66 -4.47 -4.89 -3.71
C TRP A 66 -4.18 -5.92 -2.61
N VAL A 67 -4.39 -5.61 -1.34
CA VAL A 67 -4.21 -6.55 -0.23
C VAL A 67 -5.16 -7.73 -0.39
N LEU A 68 -6.44 -7.48 -0.67
CA LEU A 68 -7.47 -8.52 -0.78
C LEU A 68 -7.26 -9.43 -1.99
N PHE A 69 -6.85 -8.88 -3.14
CA PHE A 69 -6.82 -9.62 -4.41
C PHE A 69 -5.44 -9.83 -5.00
N GLY A 70 -4.43 -9.09 -4.58
CA GLY A 70 -3.06 -9.11 -5.09
C GLY A 70 -2.04 -9.67 -4.11
N CYS A 71 -2.35 -9.70 -2.80
CA CYS A 71 -1.43 -10.20 -1.78
C CYS A 71 -1.77 -11.62 -1.29
N HIS A 72 -0.72 -12.31 -0.84
CA HIS A 72 -0.81 -13.51 -0.02
C HIS A 72 -0.62 -13.08 1.43
N PHE A 73 -1.59 -13.45 2.28
CA PHE A 73 -1.57 -13.13 3.69
C PHE A 73 -2.18 -14.27 4.50
N ARG A 74 -1.77 -14.36 5.77
CA ARG A 74 -2.47 -15.17 6.76
C ARG A 74 -3.60 -14.32 7.34
N PHE A 75 -4.81 -14.87 7.48
CA PHE A 75 -5.93 -14.14 8.09
C PHE A 75 -5.59 -13.58 9.48
N VAL A 76 -4.74 -14.28 10.24
CA VAL A 76 -4.22 -13.81 11.53
C VAL A 76 -3.43 -12.52 11.39
N SER A 77 -2.62 -12.38 10.34
CA SER A 77 -1.87 -11.16 10.04
C SER A 77 -2.81 -10.00 9.73
N LEU A 78 -3.88 -10.24 8.95
CA LEU A 78 -4.90 -9.22 8.65
C LEU A 78 -5.62 -8.74 9.93
N ILE A 79 -5.93 -9.66 10.85
CA ILE A 79 -6.51 -9.33 12.16
C ILE A 79 -5.51 -8.56 13.03
N ALA A 80 -4.22 -8.91 12.98
CA ALA A 80 -3.18 -8.19 13.70
C ALA A 80 -3.05 -6.75 13.18
N TYR A 81 -3.06 -6.54 11.87
CA TYR A 81 -3.11 -5.21 11.24
C TYR A 81 -4.30 -4.39 11.74
N ALA A 82 -5.52 -4.96 11.67
CA ALA A 82 -6.73 -4.27 12.14
C ALA A 82 -6.73 -3.96 13.65
N LYS A 83 -5.88 -4.64 14.43
CA LYS A 83 -5.74 -4.44 15.88
C LYS A 83 -4.63 -3.47 16.25
N LEU A 84 -3.73 -3.10 15.32
CA LEU A 84 -2.67 -2.14 15.61
C LEU A 84 -3.29 -0.80 16.03
N PRO A 85 -2.98 -0.31 17.25
CA PRO A 85 -3.53 0.96 17.75
C PRO A 85 -3.23 2.13 16.81
N GLN A 86 -2.08 2.08 16.13
CA GLN A 86 -1.65 3.12 15.20
C GLN A 86 -2.54 3.16 13.94
N LEU A 87 -2.87 2.01 13.35
CA LEU A 87 -3.82 1.91 12.22
C LEU A 87 -5.25 2.25 12.66
N LYS A 88 -5.67 1.83 13.86
CA LYS A 88 -6.96 2.25 14.41
C LYS A 88 -7.07 3.76 14.59
N GLY A 89 -5.99 4.43 15.00
CA GLY A 89 -5.92 5.88 15.09
C GLY A 89 -6.15 6.53 13.73
N LEU A 90 -5.46 6.05 12.69
CA LEU A 90 -5.62 6.49 11.31
C LEU A 90 -7.07 6.35 10.83
N TYR A 91 -7.67 5.16 10.93
CA TYR A 91 -9.05 4.95 10.49
C TYR A 91 -10.07 5.74 11.32
N ARG A 92 -9.77 6.00 12.60
CA ARG A 92 -10.63 6.81 13.46
C ARG A 92 -10.59 8.28 13.07
N GLU A 93 -9.40 8.85 12.83
CA GLU A 93 -9.28 10.23 12.32
C GLU A 93 -10.00 10.35 10.97
N LEU A 94 -9.84 9.38 10.06
CA LEU A 94 -10.57 9.35 8.79
C LEU A 94 -12.09 9.29 9.00
N PHE A 95 -12.55 8.52 9.98
CA PHE A 95 -13.96 8.45 10.29
C PHE A 95 -14.48 9.75 10.93
N ASP A 96 -13.69 10.39 11.78
CA ASP A 96 -14.06 11.65 12.43
C ASP A 96 -14.09 12.81 11.39
N ASP A 97 -13.18 12.80 10.42
CA ASP A 97 -13.09 13.81 9.35
C ASP A 97 -14.16 13.63 8.25
N TYR A 98 -14.46 12.39 7.86
CA TYR A 98 -15.32 12.10 6.69
C TYR A 98 -16.66 11.45 7.03
N GLY A 99 -16.76 10.76 8.18
CA GLY A 99 -17.91 9.95 8.56
C GLY A 99 -18.21 8.78 7.60
N ILE A 100 -19.20 7.96 7.95
CA ILE A 100 -19.65 6.81 7.12
C ILE A 100 -20.03 7.26 5.70
N ARG A 101 -20.73 8.40 5.60
CA ARG A 101 -21.18 8.93 4.30
C ARG A 101 -20.01 9.40 3.44
N GLY A 102 -18.99 10.01 4.03
CA GLY A 102 -17.78 10.44 3.32
C GLY A 102 -16.96 9.24 2.84
N ILE A 103 -16.76 8.23 3.70
CA ILE A 103 -16.09 6.98 3.32
C ILE A 103 -16.81 6.32 2.14
N LEU A 104 -18.14 6.15 2.21
CA LEU A 104 -18.91 5.58 1.10
C LEU A 104 -18.78 6.41 -0.19
N LYS A 105 -18.74 7.74 -0.06
CA LYS A 105 -18.52 8.64 -1.20
C LYS A 105 -17.13 8.44 -1.82
N ILE A 106 -16.09 8.23 -1.02
CA ILE A 106 -14.72 7.95 -1.48
C ILE A 106 -14.69 6.64 -2.28
N TYR A 107 -15.25 5.54 -1.76
CA TYR A 107 -15.32 4.27 -2.52
C TYR A 107 -16.10 4.43 -3.83
N ARG A 108 -17.22 5.17 -3.82
CA ARG A 108 -18.00 5.44 -5.04
C ARG A 108 -17.23 6.29 -6.05
N LYS A 109 -16.53 7.33 -5.61
CA LYS A 109 -15.70 8.19 -6.47
C LYS A 109 -14.56 7.42 -7.13
N ASN A 110 -13.97 6.47 -6.39
CA ASN A 110 -12.85 5.65 -6.87
C ASN A 110 -13.27 4.35 -7.57
N PHE A 111 -14.56 4.15 -7.87
CA PHE A 111 -15.07 2.89 -8.42
C PHE A 111 -14.33 2.42 -9.68
N TYR A 112 -14.03 3.33 -10.61
CA TYR A 112 -13.30 2.98 -11.84
C TYR A 112 -11.85 2.55 -11.56
N ARG A 113 -11.16 3.25 -10.65
CA ARG A 113 -9.80 2.95 -10.20
C ARG A 113 -9.75 1.61 -9.45
N ILE A 114 -10.71 1.36 -8.55
CA ILE A 114 -10.90 0.08 -7.86
C ILE A 114 -11.05 -1.06 -8.88
N ARG A 115 -11.85 -0.85 -9.93
CA ARG A 115 -12.04 -1.87 -10.98
C ARG A 115 -10.77 -2.11 -11.79
N ALA A 116 -9.99 -1.07 -12.06
CA ALA A 116 -8.69 -1.19 -12.72
C ALA A 116 -7.69 -1.97 -11.86
N VAL A 117 -7.53 -1.60 -10.60
CA VAL A 117 -6.71 -2.30 -9.60
C VAL A 117 -7.11 -3.76 -9.48
N PHE A 118 -8.41 -4.04 -9.34
CA PHE A 118 -8.91 -5.41 -9.26
C PHE A 118 -8.49 -6.26 -10.46
N LYS A 119 -8.63 -5.74 -11.68
CA LYS A 119 -8.20 -6.44 -12.91
C LYS A 119 -6.68 -6.66 -12.92
N LYS A 120 -5.89 -5.63 -12.59
CA LYS A 120 -4.42 -5.72 -12.52
C LYS A 120 -3.99 -6.77 -11.49
N ALA A 121 -4.58 -6.78 -10.29
CA ALA A 121 -4.35 -7.78 -9.25
C ALA A 121 -4.71 -9.21 -9.64
N ARG A 122 -5.76 -9.40 -10.46
CA ARG A 122 -6.15 -10.70 -11.00
C ARG A 122 -5.20 -11.22 -12.08
N ASN A 123 -4.50 -10.31 -12.77
CA ASN A 123 -3.56 -10.63 -13.85
C ASN A 123 -2.10 -10.79 -13.37
N MET A 124 -1.82 -10.60 -12.07
CA MET A 124 -0.51 -10.89 -11.50
C MET A 124 -0.11 -12.36 -11.70
N GLN A 125 1.17 -12.61 -11.91
CA GLN A 125 1.71 -13.97 -12.07
C GLN A 125 1.70 -14.73 -10.74
N LYS A 126 1.95 -14.02 -9.63
CA LYS A 126 1.85 -14.56 -8.27
C LYS A 126 1.48 -13.46 -7.29
N LYS A 127 1.00 -13.85 -6.10
CA LYS A 127 0.53 -12.91 -5.08
C LYS A 127 1.70 -12.32 -4.29
N TRP A 128 1.68 -11.01 -4.07
CA TRP A 128 2.67 -10.28 -3.28
C TRP A 128 2.69 -10.78 -1.83
N ALA A 129 3.87 -10.98 -1.24
CA ALA A 129 3.96 -11.40 0.16
C ALA A 129 3.68 -10.21 1.08
N LEU A 130 2.50 -10.19 1.71
CA LEU A 130 2.16 -9.11 2.65
C LEU A 130 3.15 -9.05 3.82
N GLU A 131 3.67 -10.20 4.24
CA GLU A 131 4.84 -10.27 5.12
C GLU A 131 6.10 -10.14 4.25
N CYS A 132 6.50 -8.90 3.97
CA CYS A 132 7.59 -8.59 3.05
C CYS A 132 8.94 -9.13 3.59
N PRO A 133 9.58 -10.10 2.88
CA PRO A 133 10.86 -10.66 3.29
C PRO A 133 11.96 -9.60 3.31
N GLU A 134 12.84 -9.68 4.30
CA GLU A 134 13.90 -8.67 4.49
C GLU A 134 14.87 -8.61 3.29
N HIS A 135 15.17 -9.74 2.66
CA HIS A 135 16.02 -9.78 1.47
C HIS A 135 15.40 -9.08 0.24
N TYR A 136 14.10 -8.76 0.23
CA TYR A 136 13.50 -7.94 -0.83
C TYR A 136 13.85 -6.47 -0.71
N LEU A 137 14.25 -5.99 0.48
CA LEU A 137 14.63 -4.59 0.69
C LEU A 137 15.80 -4.17 -0.20
N ASN A 138 16.72 -5.10 -0.49
CA ASN A 138 17.90 -4.85 -1.32
C ASN A 138 17.66 -5.13 -2.81
N ARG A 139 16.42 -5.44 -3.23
CA ARG A 139 16.08 -5.70 -4.63
C ARG A 139 15.41 -4.49 -5.24
N SER A 140 15.63 -4.29 -6.55
CA SER A 140 14.94 -3.22 -7.29
C SER A 140 13.43 -3.45 -7.31
N ILE A 141 12.67 -2.37 -7.27
CA ILE A 141 11.20 -2.37 -7.37
C ILE A 141 10.78 -2.92 -8.74
N GLN A 142 11.47 -2.53 -9.81
CA GLN A 142 11.24 -3.05 -11.15
C GLN A 142 11.35 -4.58 -11.21
N ASP A 143 12.44 -5.17 -10.70
CA ASP A 143 12.63 -6.62 -10.75
C ASP A 143 11.54 -7.35 -9.98
N LEU A 144 11.18 -6.83 -8.79
CA LEU A 144 10.08 -7.38 -8.00
C LEU A 144 8.75 -7.27 -8.75
N ARG A 145 8.45 -6.13 -9.39
CA ARG A 145 7.22 -5.98 -10.17
C ARG A 145 7.18 -6.94 -11.35
N GLN A 146 8.28 -7.09 -12.09
CA GLN A 146 8.38 -8.03 -13.21
C GLN A 146 8.17 -9.48 -12.73
N GLU A 147 8.86 -9.88 -11.67
CA GLU A 147 8.78 -11.24 -11.10
C GLU A 147 7.37 -11.59 -10.60
N TYR A 148 6.64 -10.62 -10.06
CA TYR A 148 5.27 -10.84 -9.57
C TYR A 148 4.20 -10.58 -10.65
N GLY A 149 4.59 -10.06 -11.82
CA GLY A 149 3.66 -9.60 -12.85
C GLY A 149 2.79 -8.42 -12.39
N ILE A 150 3.34 -7.53 -11.57
CA ILE A 150 2.67 -6.34 -11.07
C ILE A 150 2.72 -5.26 -12.14
N ASN A 151 1.54 -4.88 -12.62
CA ASN A 151 1.33 -3.70 -13.44
C ASN A 151 0.58 -2.67 -12.57
N ILE A 152 1.26 -1.57 -12.21
CA ILE A 152 0.70 -0.53 -11.34
C ILE A 152 -0.30 0.35 -12.10
N LEU A 153 -0.99 1.25 -11.42
CA LEU A 153 -1.82 2.24 -12.11
C LEU A 153 -0.92 3.21 -12.89
N HIS A 154 -1.38 3.67 -14.05
CA HIS A 154 -0.70 4.77 -14.75
C HIS A 154 -1.03 6.11 -14.07
N ASN A 155 -0.21 7.15 -14.31
CA ASN A 155 -0.39 8.46 -13.68
C ASN A 155 -1.77 9.10 -13.95
N ASP A 156 -2.42 8.77 -15.07
CA ASP A 156 -3.79 9.18 -15.40
C ASP A 156 -4.87 8.34 -14.69
N GLU A 157 -4.49 7.19 -14.13
CA GLU A 157 -5.33 6.31 -13.31
C GLU A 157 -5.09 6.49 -11.79
N HIS A 158 -4.04 7.21 -11.40
CA HIS A 158 -3.70 7.57 -10.01
C HIS A 158 -4.58 8.69 -9.45
#